data_AF-A0A1I6C567-F1
#
_entry.id   AF-A0A1I6C567-F1
#
_cell.length_a   1.000
_cell.length_b   1.000
_cell.length_c   1.000
_cell.angle_alpha   90.00
_cell.angle_beta   90.00
_cell.angle_gamma   90.00
#
_symmetry.space_group_name_H-M   'P 1'
#
loop_
_entity.id
_entity.type
_entity.pdbx_description
1 polymer ?
#
loop_
_entity_poly.entity_id
_entity_poly.type
_entity_poly.pdbx_seq_one_letter_code
_entity_poly.pdbx_strand_id
1 'polypeptide(L)'
;MYPGFDNPRFFGQFQTIMIPIMHGLYFHRIWQEKIFNRGILAAILILQWCIVWALAGRGVMLGIAAAFSILLLTTGPRYRRLLLQALLAMLIGLALYWLFFFCIPSWAGLAQDIPSGLRFGLSKRDTLWLGAWEMIKSNPLLGVGPLHFSAVWNHIGAHPHQAVLQFAAEWGVPATLLLLWIVARAMWQGLMVVRTQPTPLDAGLWAALMASLVLAQVDGVFVMPYTEGWLALIAGLALARWQQPGHAANTLSLWSGYMMKAVLLLAVLVIAKILIVDVPVLHETYREFYEQHRIGSPPRFWDQGWIPM
;
A
#
# COMPACT_ATOMS: atom_id res chain seq x y z
N MET A 1 8.45 18.13 -4.26
CA MET A 1 7.69 17.47 -3.17
C MET A 1 6.23 17.42 -3.62
N TYR A 2 5.56 16.27 -3.53
CA TYR A 2 4.12 16.20 -3.81
C TYR A 2 3.39 16.68 -2.55
N PRO A 3 2.49 17.67 -2.63
CA PRO A 3 1.74 18.13 -1.46
C PRO A 3 1.06 16.93 -0.77
N GLY A 4 1.40 16.68 0.50
CA GLY A 4 0.87 15.55 1.27
C GLY A 4 1.69 14.25 1.24
N PHE A 5 2.82 14.19 0.54
CA PHE A 5 3.71 13.02 0.55
C PHE A 5 5.19 13.41 0.70
N ASP A 6 5.82 12.91 1.76
CA ASP A 6 7.23 13.15 2.06
C ASP A 6 8.19 12.38 1.13
N ASN A 7 7.70 11.30 0.50
CA ASN A 7 8.45 10.49 -0.45
C ASN A 7 7.58 10.09 -1.66
N PRO A 8 8.09 10.17 -2.91
CA PRO A 8 7.35 9.73 -4.10
C PRO A 8 6.94 8.24 -4.05
N ARG A 9 7.65 7.40 -3.29
CA ARG A 9 7.26 6.00 -3.08
C ARG A 9 5.94 5.85 -2.34
N PHE A 10 5.66 6.71 -1.36
CA PHE A 10 4.41 6.68 -0.61
C PHE A 10 3.22 6.99 -1.51
N PHE A 11 3.39 7.92 -2.46
CA PHE A 11 2.41 8.14 -3.51
C PHE A 11 2.25 6.90 -4.41
N GLY A 12 3.35 6.24 -4.80
CA GLY A 12 3.28 4.98 -5.55
C GLY A 12 2.53 3.86 -4.83
N GLN A 13 2.73 3.72 -3.51
CA GLN A 13 1.99 2.78 -2.67
C GLN A 13 0.48 3.09 -2.67
N PHE A 14 0.12 4.37 -2.57
CA PHE A 14 -1.27 4.80 -2.72
C PHE A 14 -1.83 4.48 -4.11
N GLN A 15 -1.09 4.78 -5.18
CA GLN A 15 -1.50 4.47 -6.56
C GLN A 15 -1.73 2.97 -6.77
N THR A 16 -0.96 2.11 -6.11
CA THR A 16 -1.11 0.64 -6.16
C THR A 16 -2.48 0.20 -5.65
N ILE A 17 -3.02 0.89 -4.65
CA ILE A 17 -4.34 0.63 -4.08
C ILE A 17 -5.43 1.28 -4.94
N MET A 18 -5.24 2.56 -5.28
CA MET A 18 -6.25 3.40 -5.91
C MET A 18 -6.54 2.99 -7.36
N ILE A 19 -5.51 2.71 -8.17
CA ILE A 19 -5.66 2.47 -9.61
C ILE A 19 -6.58 1.26 -9.90
N PRO A 20 -6.38 0.07 -9.30
CA PRO A 20 -7.25 -1.08 -9.56
C PRO A 20 -8.71 -0.82 -9.16
N ILE A 21 -8.94 -0.12 -8.03
CA ILE A 21 -10.28 0.24 -7.56
C ILE A 21 -10.95 1.20 -8.54
N MET A 22 -10.24 2.22 -9.03
CA MET A 22 -10.78 3.18 -10.00
C MET A 22 -11.16 2.52 -11.33
N HIS A 23 -10.38 1.54 -11.80
CA HIS A 23 -10.77 0.72 -12.96
C HIS A 23 -12.05 -0.08 -12.69
N GLY A 24 -12.21 -0.62 -11.49
CA GLY A 24 -13.46 -1.26 -11.07
C GLY A 24 -14.66 -0.29 -11.00
N LEU A 25 -14.45 0.89 -10.42
CA LEU A 25 -15.47 1.95 -10.27
C LEU A 25 -15.95 2.50 -11.61
N TYR A 26 -15.09 2.53 -12.63
CA TYR A 26 -15.46 2.98 -13.98
C TYR A 26 -16.67 2.22 -14.57
N PHE A 27 -16.85 0.95 -14.19
CA PHE A 27 -17.98 0.13 -14.62
C PHE A 27 -19.17 0.14 -13.65
N HIS A 28 -19.08 0.87 -12.53
CA HIS A 28 -20.16 0.92 -11.55
C HIS A 28 -21.31 1.83 -12.01
N ARG A 29 -22.56 1.38 -11.85
CA ARG A 29 -23.77 2.02 -12.41
C ARG A 29 -23.90 3.51 -12.05
N ILE A 30 -23.62 3.88 -10.81
CA ILE A 30 -23.71 5.28 -10.34
C ILE A 30 -22.82 6.23 -11.15
N TRP A 31 -21.62 5.78 -11.54
CA TRP A 31 -20.68 6.56 -12.35
C TRP A 31 -21.00 6.49 -13.84
N GLN A 32 -21.83 5.51 -14.24
CA GLN A 32 -22.22 5.28 -15.60
C GLN A 32 -23.36 6.19 -16.07
N GLU A 33 -24.19 6.73 -15.18
CA GLU A 33 -25.39 7.50 -15.57
C GLU A 33 -25.09 8.86 -16.20
N LYS A 34 -23.90 9.43 -15.94
CA LYS A 34 -23.47 10.70 -16.53
C LYS A 34 -22.17 10.52 -17.31
N ILE A 35 -22.19 10.82 -18.62
CA ILE A 35 -21.00 10.74 -19.49
C ILE A 35 -19.84 11.59 -18.92
N PHE A 36 -20.15 12.75 -18.37
CA PHE A 36 -19.19 13.64 -17.73
C PHE A 36 -18.38 12.94 -16.62
N ASN A 37 -19.05 12.13 -15.80
CA ASN A 37 -18.41 11.39 -14.71
C ASN A 37 -17.46 10.30 -15.22
N ARG A 38 -17.82 9.61 -16.31
CA ARG A 38 -16.94 8.61 -16.95
C ARG A 38 -15.71 9.25 -17.58
N GLY A 39 -15.88 10.40 -18.24
CA GLY A 39 -14.79 11.16 -18.85
C GLY A 39 -13.77 11.62 -17.81
N ILE A 40 -14.24 12.16 -16.68
CA ILE A 40 -13.38 12.56 -15.55
C ILE A 40 -12.61 11.36 -14.99
N LEU A 41 -13.29 10.24 -14.71
CA LEU A 41 -12.61 9.04 -14.18
C LEU A 41 -11.54 8.51 -15.15
N ALA A 42 -11.83 8.49 -16.45
CA ALA A 42 -10.86 8.10 -17.46
C ALA A 42 -9.66 9.05 -17.51
N ALA A 43 -9.90 10.37 -17.46
CA ALA A 43 -8.83 11.37 -17.41
C ALA A 43 -7.95 11.22 -16.16
N ILE A 44 -8.56 11.02 -14.99
CA ILE A 44 -7.82 10.76 -13.75
C ILE A 44 -6.99 9.48 -13.89
N LEU A 45 -7.55 8.38 -14.38
CA LEU A 45 -6.82 7.11 -14.56
C LEU A 45 -5.61 7.28 -15.50
N ILE A 46 -5.78 8.00 -16.61
CA ILE A 46 -4.70 8.28 -17.57
C ILE A 46 -3.60 9.13 -16.90
N LEU A 47 -3.98 10.18 -16.17
CA LEU A 47 -3.04 11.03 -15.45
C LEU A 47 -2.28 10.25 -14.38
N GLN A 48 -2.97 9.36 -13.65
CA GLN A 48 -2.36 8.52 -12.63
C GLN A 48 -1.33 7.56 -13.23
N TRP A 49 -1.66 6.91 -14.35
CA TRP A 49 -0.68 6.11 -15.09
C TRP A 49 0.50 6.94 -15.62
N CYS A 50 0.26 8.15 -16.13
CA CYS A 50 1.32 9.08 -16.52
C CYS A 50 2.27 9.37 -15.34
N ILE A 51 1.73 9.60 -14.13
CA ILE A 51 2.56 9.80 -12.93
C ILE A 51 3.33 8.53 -12.55
N VAL A 52 2.74 7.33 -12.66
CA VAL A 52 3.45 6.06 -12.40
C VAL A 52 4.69 5.95 -13.30
N TRP A 53 4.57 6.31 -14.59
CA TRP A 53 5.68 6.35 -15.53
C TRP A 53 6.71 7.41 -15.16
N ALA A 54 6.28 8.63 -14.85
CA ALA A 54 7.16 9.73 -14.45
C ALA A 54 7.98 9.41 -13.20
N LEU A 55 7.40 8.69 -12.25
CA LEU A 55 8.06 8.26 -11.01
C LEU A 55 8.87 6.97 -11.15
N ALA A 56 8.89 6.36 -12.34
CA ALA A 56 9.49 5.04 -12.57
C ALA A 56 9.03 3.99 -11.54
N GLY A 57 7.71 3.96 -11.27
CA GLY A 57 7.07 3.11 -10.26
C GLY A 57 7.06 1.62 -10.60
N ARG A 58 8.22 0.99 -10.82
CA ARG A 58 8.35 -0.42 -11.24
C ARG A 58 7.63 -1.39 -10.31
N GLY A 59 7.70 -1.15 -8.99
CA GLY A 59 6.98 -1.96 -8.01
C GLY A 59 5.46 -1.86 -8.17
N VAL A 60 4.94 -0.66 -8.42
CA VAL A 60 3.52 -0.41 -8.67
C VAL A 60 3.07 -1.15 -9.92
N MET A 61 3.84 -1.01 -11.01
CA MET A 61 3.57 -1.70 -12.28
C MET A 61 3.58 -3.22 -12.11
N LEU A 62 4.61 -3.76 -11.43
CA LEU A 62 4.73 -5.19 -11.16
C LEU A 62 3.55 -5.70 -10.32
N GLY A 63 3.20 -4.98 -9.25
CA GLY A 63 2.08 -5.35 -8.37
C GLY A 63 0.76 -5.40 -9.12
N ILE A 64 0.42 -4.34 -9.86
CA ILE A 64 -0.83 -4.27 -10.64
C ILE A 64 -0.84 -5.32 -11.75
N ALA A 65 0.27 -5.47 -12.49
CA ALA A 65 0.37 -6.46 -13.57
C ALA A 65 0.22 -7.89 -13.03
N ALA A 66 0.86 -8.22 -11.91
CA ALA A 66 0.74 -9.54 -11.26
C ALA A 66 -0.71 -9.79 -10.81
N ALA A 67 -1.34 -8.82 -10.14
CA ALA A 67 -2.72 -8.94 -9.69
C ALA A 67 -3.70 -9.13 -10.85
N PHE A 68 -3.58 -8.34 -11.92
CA PHE A 68 -4.43 -8.48 -13.12
C PHE A 68 -4.16 -9.75 -13.90
N SER A 69 -2.91 -10.24 -13.92
CA SER A 69 -2.57 -11.52 -14.53
C SER A 69 -3.23 -12.68 -13.77
N ILE A 70 -3.15 -12.68 -12.43
CA ILE A 70 -3.82 -13.69 -11.61
C ILE A 70 -5.34 -13.63 -11.82
N LEU A 71 -5.92 -12.42 -11.87
CA LEU A 71 -7.35 -12.24 -12.16
C LEU A 71 -7.73 -12.82 -13.53
N LEU A 72 -6.97 -12.52 -14.58
CA LEU A 72 -7.21 -13.05 -15.93
C LEU A 72 -7.14 -14.58 -15.96
N LEU A 73 -6.09 -15.16 -15.37
CA LEU A 73 -5.87 -16.61 -15.37
C LEU A 73 -6.95 -17.37 -14.60
N THR A 74 -7.51 -16.77 -13.55
CA THR A 74 -8.48 -17.44 -12.65
C THR A 74 -9.93 -17.20 -13.04
N THR A 75 -10.25 -16.05 -13.65
CA THR A 75 -11.63 -15.67 -14.05
C THR A 75 -11.87 -15.75 -15.55
N GLY A 76 -10.82 -16.01 -16.34
CA GLY A 76 -10.89 -16.05 -17.80
C GLY A 76 -11.33 -14.70 -18.40
N PRO A 77 -12.14 -14.69 -19.47
CA PRO A 77 -12.52 -13.47 -20.18
C PRO A 77 -13.56 -12.62 -19.43
N ARG A 78 -14.02 -13.03 -18.24
CA ARG A 78 -15.09 -12.36 -17.47
C ARG A 78 -14.81 -10.86 -17.28
N TYR A 79 -13.59 -10.52 -16.87
CA TYR A 79 -13.17 -9.13 -16.64
C TYR A 79 -12.36 -8.53 -17.79
N ARG A 80 -12.44 -9.10 -19.01
CA ARG A 80 -11.65 -8.64 -20.16
C ARG A 80 -11.80 -7.14 -20.45
N ARG A 81 -13.00 -6.58 -20.27
CA ARG A 81 -13.26 -5.15 -20.53
C ARG A 81 -12.52 -4.27 -19.52
N LEU A 82 -12.48 -4.66 -18.25
CA LEU A 82 -11.71 -3.97 -17.22
C LEU A 82 -10.22 -4.05 -17.52
N LEU A 83 -9.73 -5.24 -17.85
CA LEU A 83 -8.32 -5.46 -18.15
C LEU A 83 -7.86 -4.67 -19.38
N LEU A 84 -8.67 -4.68 -20.46
CA LEU A 84 -8.40 -3.89 -21.65
C LEU A 84 -8.46 -2.38 -21.37
N GLN A 85 -9.43 -1.92 -20.58
CA GLN A 85 -9.49 -0.51 -20.17
C GLN A 85 -8.24 -0.12 -19.37
N ALA A 86 -7.79 -0.96 -18.44
CA ALA A 86 -6.60 -0.72 -17.66
C ALA A 86 -5.34 -0.67 -18.52
N LEU A 87 -5.22 -1.61 -19.46
CA LEU A 87 -4.13 -1.63 -20.44
C LEU A 87 -4.13 -0.37 -21.32
N LEU A 88 -5.28 0.02 -21.86
CA LEU A 88 -5.40 1.23 -22.67
C LEU A 88 -5.06 2.50 -21.86
N ALA A 89 -5.56 2.63 -20.64
CA ALA A 89 -5.24 3.77 -19.78
C ALA A 89 -3.74 3.81 -19.45
N MET A 90 -3.10 2.66 -19.23
CA MET A 90 -1.64 2.57 -19.02
C MET A 90 -0.85 3.01 -20.26
N LEU A 91 -1.26 2.58 -21.46
CA LEU A 91 -0.61 2.93 -22.73
C LEU A 91 -0.82 4.41 -23.09
N ILE A 92 -2.02 4.95 -22.87
CA ILE A 92 -2.30 6.38 -23.08
C ILE A 92 -1.51 7.21 -22.05
N GLY A 93 -1.45 6.76 -20.79
CA GLY A 93 -0.61 7.38 -19.77
C GLY A 93 0.87 7.37 -20.13
N LEU A 94 1.37 6.30 -20.76
CA LEU A 94 2.73 6.22 -21.28
C LEU A 94 2.97 7.23 -22.42
N ALA A 95 2.03 7.32 -23.37
CA ALA A 95 2.10 8.29 -24.46
C ALA A 95 2.09 9.73 -23.91
N LEU A 96 1.28 10.00 -22.88
CA LEU A 96 1.19 11.30 -22.24
C LEU A 96 2.47 11.65 -21.46
N TYR A 97 3.07 10.66 -20.77
CA TYR A 97 4.39 10.80 -20.16
C TYR A 97 5.45 11.14 -21.22
N TRP A 98 5.47 10.40 -22.34
CA TRP A 98 6.41 10.66 -23.42
C TRP A 98 6.25 12.08 -24.00
N LEU A 99 5.01 12.50 -24.21
CA LEU A 99 4.69 13.84 -24.69
C LEU A 99 5.22 14.92 -23.74
N PHE A 100 4.92 14.82 -22.43
CA PHE A 100 5.26 15.85 -21.46
C PHE A 100 6.72 15.89 -21.05
N PHE A 101 7.41 14.75 -21.02
CA PHE A 101 8.78 14.67 -20.51
C PHE A 101 9.85 14.57 -21.60
N PHE A 102 9.47 14.29 -22.85
CA PHE A 102 10.42 14.22 -23.97
C PHE A 102 10.05 15.14 -25.12
N CYS A 103 8.83 15.05 -25.67
CA CYS A 103 8.46 15.84 -26.85
C CYS A 103 8.40 17.35 -26.56
N ILE A 104 7.67 17.77 -25.52
CA ILE A 104 7.54 19.20 -25.18
C ILE A 104 8.89 19.79 -24.73
N PRO A 105 9.67 19.17 -23.82
CA PRO A 105 10.99 19.68 -23.44
C PRO A 105 11.94 19.77 -24.63
N SER A 106 11.96 18.76 -25.51
CA SER A 106 12.78 18.79 -26.73
C SER A 106 12.40 19.95 -27.65
N TRP A 107 11.11 20.20 -27.83
CA TRP A 107 10.63 21.31 -28.65
C TRP A 107 10.93 22.68 -28.02
N ALA A 108 10.88 22.76 -26.69
CA ALA A 108 11.18 23.96 -25.92
C ALA A 108 12.70 24.18 -25.67
N GLY A 109 13.57 23.30 -26.16
CA GLY A 109 15.02 23.38 -25.92
C GLY A 109 15.44 23.13 -24.46
N LEU A 110 14.60 22.47 -23.66
CA LEU A 110 14.87 22.13 -22.27
C LEU A 110 15.64 20.81 -22.17
N ALA A 111 16.49 20.70 -21.14
CA ALA A 111 17.20 19.45 -20.84
C ALA A 111 16.20 18.32 -20.51
N GLN A 112 16.52 17.12 -21.00
CA GLN A 112 15.74 15.91 -20.74
C GLN A 112 16.45 15.09 -19.67
N ASP A 113 15.81 14.93 -18.51
CA ASP A 113 16.30 14.05 -17.47
C ASP A 113 15.54 12.72 -17.49
N ILE A 114 16.28 11.61 -17.58
CA ILE A 114 15.71 10.27 -17.43
C ILE A 114 15.49 10.02 -15.93
N PRO A 115 14.27 9.66 -15.48
CA PRO A 115 14.01 9.37 -14.08
C PRO A 115 14.99 8.33 -13.53
N SER A 116 15.64 8.66 -12.40
CA SER A 116 16.66 7.82 -11.77
C SER A 116 16.17 6.43 -11.36
N GLY A 117 14.84 6.25 -11.20
CA GLY A 117 14.20 4.98 -10.89
C GLY A 117 14.22 3.94 -12.03
N LEU A 118 14.60 4.33 -13.25
CA LEU A 118 14.81 3.41 -14.37
C LEU A 118 16.16 2.65 -14.27
N ARG A 119 17.03 3.00 -13.32
CA ARG A 119 18.32 2.30 -13.09
C ARG A 119 18.09 0.89 -12.57
N PHE A 120 18.73 -0.11 -13.17
CA PHE A 120 18.71 -1.50 -12.73
C PHE A 120 19.56 -1.68 -11.46
N GLY A 121 19.04 -2.40 -10.45
CA GLY A 121 19.76 -2.70 -9.21
C GLY A 121 18.83 -2.90 -8.00
N LEU A 122 19.32 -3.59 -6.98
CA LEU A 122 18.57 -3.88 -5.75
C LEU A 122 18.39 -2.65 -4.84
N SER A 123 18.96 -1.49 -5.18
CA SER A 123 18.97 -0.30 -4.33
C SER A 123 19.56 -0.58 -2.93
N LYS A 124 20.61 -1.42 -2.85
CA LYS A 124 21.26 -1.88 -1.62
C LYS A 124 20.38 -2.74 -0.68
N ARG A 125 19.22 -3.23 -1.16
CA ARG A 125 18.33 -4.09 -0.37
C ARG A 125 18.96 -5.43 0.02
N ASP A 126 19.93 -5.92 -0.73
CA ASP A 126 20.73 -7.11 -0.42
C ASP A 126 21.32 -7.04 1.00
N THR A 127 21.91 -5.91 1.38
CA THR A 127 22.47 -5.73 2.73
C THR A 127 21.37 -5.73 3.80
N LEU A 128 20.23 -5.09 3.52
CA LEU A 128 19.10 -5.06 4.45
C LEU A 128 18.46 -6.43 4.62
N TRP A 129 18.38 -7.20 3.54
CA TRP A 129 17.83 -8.56 3.55
C TRP A 129 18.74 -9.52 4.31
N LEU A 130 20.05 -9.40 4.13
CA LEU A 130 21.02 -10.14 4.92
C LEU A 130 20.87 -9.80 6.42
N GLY A 131 20.77 -8.52 6.77
CA GLY A 131 20.55 -8.11 8.17
C GLY A 131 19.28 -8.73 8.78
N ALA A 132 18.17 -8.71 8.05
CA ALA A 132 16.92 -9.30 8.53
C ALA A 132 17.02 -10.83 8.63
N TRP A 133 17.72 -11.47 7.70
CA TRP A 133 17.99 -12.90 7.74
C TRP A 133 18.84 -13.30 8.95
N GLU A 134 19.87 -12.52 9.29
CA GLU A 134 20.66 -12.76 10.51
C GLU A 134 19.81 -12.63 11.79
N MET A 135 18.88 -11.67 11.84
CA MET A 135 17.92 -11.55 12.95
C MET A 135 17.02 -12.78 13.05
N ILE A 136 16.50 -13.27 11.91
CA ILE A 136 15.67 -14.49 11.86
C ILE A 136 16.46 -15.70 12.37
N LYS A 137 17.70 -15.90 11.90
CA LYS A 137 18.54 -17.03 12.35
C LYS A 137 18.84 -16.97 13.84
N SER A 138 19.04 -15.76 14.37
CA SER A 138 19.37 -15.56 15.78
C SER A 138 18.16 -15.74 16.69
N ASN A 139 16.95 -15.38 16.22
CA ASN A 139 15.71 -15.40 17.01
C ASN A 139 14.55 -16.01 16.22
N PRO A 140 14.62 -17.29 15.79
CA PRO A 140 13.70 -17.86 14.81
C PRO A 140 12.28 -18.06 15.32
N LEU A 141 12.08 -18.20 16.64
CA LEU A 141 10.78 -18.52 17.22
C LEU A 141 9.94 -17.28 17.54
N LEU A 142 10.53 -16.29 18.22
CA LEU A 142 9.81 -15.11 18.72
C LEU A 142 10.20 -13.81 18.00
N GLY A 143 11.25 -13.84 17.17
CA GLY A 143 11.82 -12.64 16.58
C GLY A 143 12.54 -11.77 17.59
N VAL A 144 13.05 -10.63 17.12
CA VAL A 144 13.75 -9.62 17.93
C VAL A 144 12.81 -8.58 18.57
N GLY A 145 11.50 -8.70 18.31
CA GLY A 145 10.48 -7.75 18.75
C GLY A 145 10.07 -6.76 17.66
N PRO A 146 8.85 -6.20 17.76
CA PRO A 146 8.34 -5.25 16.78
C PRO A 146 9.24 -4.01 16.67
N LEU A 147 9.44 -3.55 15.44
CA LEU A 147 10.27 -2.39 15.10
C LEU A 147 11.77 -2.53 15.44
N HIS A 148 12.22 -3.68 15.94
CA HIS A 148 13.61 -3.84 16.37
C HIS A 148 14.60 -3.82 15.21
N PHE A 149 14.16 -4.09 13.96
CA PHE A 149 15.02 -3.94 12.80
C PHE A 149 15.59 -2.52 12.69
N SER A 150 14.80 -1.50 13.03
CA SER A 150 15.22 -0.10 13.02
C SER A 150 15.99 0.34 14.28
N ALA A 151 16.26 -0.56 15.22
CA ALA A 151 17.18 -0.30 16.33
C ALA A 151 18.64 -0.59 15.94
N VAL A 152 18.88 -1.40 14.90
CA VAL A 152 20.23 -1.74 14.42
C VAL A 152 20.61 -0.83 13.27
N TRP A 153 21.35 0.23 13.58
CA TRP A 153 21.73 1.24 12.59
C TRP A 153 22.52 0.65 11.42
N ASN A 154 22.17 1.10 10.22
CA ASN A 154 22.98 0.96 9.02
C ASN A 154 22.83 2.20 8.13
N HIS A 155 23.77 2.42 7.21
CA HIS A 155 23.79 3.60 6.34
C HIS A 155 22.79 3.54 5.16
N ILE A 156 21.93 2.52 5.09
CA ILE A 156 21.11 2.20 3.91
C ILE A 156 19.62 2.46 4.19
N GLY A 157 19.05 1.87 5.23
CA GLY A 157 17.63 1.99 5.53
C GLY A 157 17.18 1.23 6.78
N ALA A 158 16.10 1.72 7.38
CA ALA A 158 15.57 1.26 8.67
C ALA A 158 14.56 0.11 8.58
N HIS A 159 14.34 -0.45 7.39
CA HIS A 159 13.50 -1.63 7.19
C HIS A 159 13.91 -2.36 5.90
N PRO A 160 13.71 -3.69 5.79
CA PRO A 160 14.23 -4.46 4.67
C PRO A 160 13.48 -4.26 3.33
N HIS A 161 12.38 -3.50 3.31
CA HIS A 161 11.51 -3.35 2.13
C HIS A 161 10.97 -4.70 1.60
N GLN A 162 10.82 -5.68 2.48
CA GLN A 162 10.30 -7.01 2.19
C GLN A 162 9.50 -7.43 3.43
N ALA A 163 8.17 -7.44 3.31
CA ALA A 163 7.26 -7.59 4.44
C ALA A 163 7.38 -8.93 5.17
N VAL A 164 7.59 -10.03 4.46
CA VAL A 164 7.72 -11.37 5.06
C VAL A 164 8.99 -11.48 5.90
N LEU A 165 10.09 -10.96 5.38
CA LEU A 165 11.39 -10.97 5.98
C LEU A 165 11.42 -10.04 7.19
N GLN A 166 10.79 -8.87 7.09
CA GLN A 166 10.61 -7.98 8.23
C GLN A 166 9.80 -8.65 9.34
N PHE A 167 8.64 -9.21 9.00
CA PHE A 167 7.77 -9.84 10.00
C PHE A 167 8.43 -11.08 10.63
N ALA A 168 9.16 -11.88 9.86
CA ALA A 168 9.92 -13.00 10.39
C ALA A 168 11.07 -12.57 11.31
N ALA A 169 11.76 -11.48 10.99
CA ALA A 169 12.82 -10.94 11.86
C ALA A 169 12.24 -10.43 13.18
N GLU A 170 11.13 -9.68 13.11
CA GLU A 170 10.56 -8.99 14.27
C GLU A 170 9.66 -9.87 15.15
N TRP A 171 8.92 -10.81 14.57
CA TRP A 171 7.92 -11.64 15.27
C TRP A 171 8.18 -13.15 15.23
N GLY A 172 9.23 -13.57 14.51
CA GLY A 172 9.61 -14.97 14.40
C GLY A 172 8.85 -15.74 13.31
N VAL A 173 9.43 -16.86 12.89
CA VAL A 173 8.94 -17.71 11.80
C VAL A 173 7.53 -18.27 12.07
N PRO A 174 7.20 -18.79 13.28
CA PRO A 174 5.85 -19.29 13.55
C PRO A 174 4.75 -18.25 13.36
N ALA A 175 4.96 -17.03 13.86
CA ALA A 175 4.00 -15.94 13.71
C ALA A 175 3.84 -15.52 12.24
N THR A 176 4.95 -15.45 11.49
CA THR A 176 4.93 -15.17 10.06
C THR A 176 4.16 -16.21 9.27
N LEU A 177 4.37 -17.50 9.53
CA LEU A 177 3.64 -18.58 8.84
C LEU A 177 2.14 -18.49 9.12
N LEU A 178 1.75 -18.20 10.36
CA LEU A 178 0.35 -18.00 10.71
C LEU A 178 -0.26 -16.79 9.97
N LEU A 179 0.44 -15.65 9.95
CA LEU A 179 0.01 -14.46 9.22
C LEU A 179 -0.15 -14.75 7.73
N LEU A 180 0.84 -15.40 7.11
CA LEU A 180 0.80 -15.77 5.70
C LEU A 180 -0.36 -16.71 5.40
N TRP A 181 -0.64 -17.67 6.28
CA TRP A 181 -1.80 -18.55 6.14
C TRP A 181 -3.12 -17.77 6.20
N ILE A 182 -3.28 -16.84 7.16
CA ILE A 182 -4.48 -15.99 7.28
C ILE A 182 -4.67 -15.14 6.02
N VAL A 183 -3.62 -14.45 5.57
CA VAL A 183 -3.65 -13.58 4.38
C VAL A 183 -3.94 -14.41 3.13
N ALA A 184 -3.27 -15.55 2.95
CA ALA A 184 -3.50 -16.44 1.81
C ALA A 184 -4.94 -16.97 1.79
N ARG A 185 -5.47 -17.38 2.95
CA ARG A 185 -6.87 -17.82 3.07
C ARG A 185 -7.84 -16.68 2.73
N ALA A 186 -7.63 -15.48 3.24
CA ALA A 186 -8.48 -14.32 2.97
C ALA A 186 -8.47 -13.96 1.48
N MET A 187 -7.28 -13.89 0.87
CA MET A 187 -7.12 -13.63 -0.56
C MET A 187 -7.74 -14.72 -1.44
N TRP A 188 -7.61 -15.98 -1.04
CA TRP A 188 -8.23 -17.11 -1.73
C TRP A 188 -9.76 -17.04 -1.66
N GLN A 189 -10.33 -16.79 -0.48
CA GLN A 189 -11.78 -16.63 -0.31
C GLN A 189 -12.31 -15.45 -1.14
N GLY A 190 -11.64 -14.30 -1.09
CA GLY A 190 -11.96 -13.14 -1.93
C GLY A 190 -11.91 -13.49 -3.42
N LEU A 191 -10.89 -14.25 -3.85
CA LEU A 191 -10.77 -14.70 -5.24
C LEU A 191 -11.93 -15.63 -5.64
N MET A 192 -12.35 -16.54 -4.77
CA MET A 192 -13.48 -17.43 -5.04
C MET A 192 -14.79 -16.66 -5.16
N VAL A 193 -14.99 -15.62 -4.35
CA VAL A 193 -16.10 -14.67 -4.53
C VAL A 193 -15.97 -14.00 -5.90
N VAL A 194 -14.79 -13.44 -6.24
CA VAL A 194 -14.47 -12.81 -7.54
C VAL A 194 -14.75 -13.71 -8.75
N ARG A 195 -14.53 -15.01 -8.61
CA ARG A 195 -14.80 -15.98 -9.68
C ARG A 195 -16.27 -16.32 -9.85
N THR A 196 -17.02 -16.42 -8.76
CA THR A 196 -18.36 -17.01 -8.77
C THR A 196 -19.46 -15.97 -9.01
N GLN A 197 -19.52 -14.88 -8.24
CA GLN A 197 -20.36 -13.72 -8.57
C GLN A 197 -19.95 -12.44 -7.82
N PRO A 198 -19.19 -11.57 -8.50
CA PRO A 198 -19.22 -10.15 -8.12
C PRO A 198 -18.88 -9.17 -9.26
N THR A 199 -18.89 -7.88 -8.90
CA THR A 199 -18.84 -6.74 -9.80
C THR A 199 -17.40 -6.41 -10.24
N PRO A 200 -17.21 -5.60 -11.29
CA PRO A 200 -15.90 -5.04 -11.64
C PRO A 200 -15.22 -4.29 -10.47
N LEU A 201 -15.99 -3.70 -9.56
CA LEU A 201 -15.47 -3.06 -8.34
C LEU A 201 -14.82 -4.08 -7.40
N ASP A 202 -15.44 -5.25 -7.22
CA ASP A 202 -14.88 -6.32 -6.38
C ASP A 202 -13.59 -6.89 -6.97
N ALA A 203 -13.53 -7.03 -8.30
CA ALA A 203 -12.31 -7.39 -8.99
C ALA A 203 -11.22 -6.32 -8.79
N GLY A 204 -11.58 -5.03 -8.84
CA GLY A 204 -10.70 -3.91 -8.53
C GLY A 204 -10.19 -3.92 -7.09
N LEU A 205 -11.06 -4.17 -6.11
CA LEU A 205 -10.69 -4.28 -4.69
C LEU A 205 -9.74 -5.47 -4.44
N TRP A 206 -10.04 -6.63 -5.00
CA TRP A 206 -9.18 -7.80 -4.89
C TRP A 206 -7.82 -7.55 -5.54
N ALA A 207 -7.81 -6.92 -6.72
CA ALA A 207 -6.57 -6.59 -7.42
C ALA A 207 -5.74 -5.55 -6.66
N ALA A 208 -6.37 -4.56 -5.99
CA ALA A 208 -5.67 -3.60 -5.14
C ALA A 208 -4.96 -4.29 -3.96
N LEU A 209 -5.66 -5.15 -3.22
CA LEU A 209 -5.06 -5.90 -2.11
C LEU A 209 -3.93 -6.82 -2.60
N MET A 210 -4.13 -7.55 -3.70
CA MET A 210 -3.09 -8.40 -4.27
C MET A 210 -1.88 -7.59 -4.75
N ALA A 211 -2.11 -6.46 -5.44
CA ALA A 211 -1.05 -5.59 -5.92
C ALA A 211 -0.22 -5.02 -4.76
N SER A 212 -0.87 -4.63 -3.66
CA SER A 212 -0.19 -4.17 -2.45
C SER A 212 0.63 -5.27 -1.78
N LEU A 213 0.13 -6.51 -1.72
CA LEU A 213 0.88 -7.64 -1.19
C LEU A 213 2.14 -7.95 -2.01
N VAL A 214 2.04 -7.84 -3.35
CA VAL A 214 3.19 -8.00 -4.25
C VAL A 214 4.17 -6.83 -4.09
N LEU A 215 3.68 -5.59 -4.04
CA LEU A 215 4.52 -4.42 -3.81
C LEU A 215 5.25 -4.49 -2.45
N ALA A 216 4.59 -5.01 -1.41
CA ALA A 216 5.16 -5.16 -0.07
C ALA A 216 6.38 -6.08 -0.01
N GLN A 217 6.66 -6.85 -1.07
CA GLN A 217 7.87 -7.67 -1.17
C GLN A 217 9.08 -6.88 -1.66
N VAL A 218 8.91 -5.65 -2.14
CA VAL A 218 9.99 -4.82 -2.68
C VAL A 218 9.95 -3.35 -2.20
N ASP A 219 8.95 -3.01 -1.38
CA ASP A 219 8.78 -1.69 -0.78
C ASP A 219 8.18 -1.76 0.63
N GLY A 220 8.35 -0.67 1.41
CA GLY A 220 7.90 -0.56 2.80
C GLY A 220 6.39 -0.29 2.93
N VAL A 221 5.54 -1.10 2.29
CA VAL A 221 4.07 -0.90 2.25
C VAL A 221 3.44 -0.97 3.64
N PHE A 222 3.92 -1.87 4.50
CA PHE A 222 3.43 -2.11 5.87
C PHE A 222 4.34 -1.48 6.93
N VAL A 223 5.03 -0.40 6.56
CA VAL A 223 5.83 0.42 7.48
C VAL A 223 5.40 1.89 7.39
N MET A 224 4.38 2.20 6.60
CA MET A 224 3.96 3.57 6.32
C MET A 224 2.50 3.74 6.75
N PRO A 225 2.20 4.54 7.79
CA PRO A 225 0.86 4.64 8.38
C PRO A 225 -0.20 5.06 7.37
N TYR A 226 0.19 5.94 6.44
CA TYR A 226 -0.68 6.38 5.37
C TYR A 226 -1.18 5.20 4.52
N THR A 227 -0.26 4.34 4.08
CA THR A 227 -0.58 3.16 3.26
C THR A 227 -1.31 2.10 4.09
N GLU A 228 -0.91 1.89 5.34
CA GLU A 228 -1.58 0.98 6.26
C GLU A 228 -3.03 1.38 6.53
N GLY A 229 -3.30 2.67 6.72
CA GLY A 229 -4.65 3.20 6.90
C GLY A 229 -5.55 2.92 5.68
N TRP A 230 -5.03 3.14 4.48
CA TRP A 230 -5.74 2.78 3.25
C TRP A 230 -5.96 1.27 3.14
N LEU A 231 -4.96 0.44 3.45
CA LEU A 231 -5.11 -1.01 3.40
C LEU A 231 -6.12 -1.52 4.42
N ALA A 232 -6.15 -0.98 5.63
CA ALA A 232 -7.16 -1.32 6.63
C ALA A 232 -8.57 -0.98 6.14
N LEU A 233 -8.75 0.21 5.54
CA LEU A 233 -10.04 0.63 4.98
C LEU A 233 -10.48 -0.26 3.81
N ILE A 234 -9.57 -0.56 2.88
CA ILE A 234 -9.87 -1.39 1.70
C ILE A 234 -10.09 -2.86 2.09
N ALA A 235 -9.31 -3.40 3.03
CA ALA A 235 -9.52 -4.74 3.56
C ALA A 235 -10.85 -4.84 4.31
N GLY A 236 -11.22 -3.83 5.11
CA GLY A 236 -12.52 -3.76 5.77
C GLY A 236 -13.68 -3.69 4.78
N LEU A 237 -13.56 -2.87 3.72
CA LEU A 237 -14.56 -2.80 2.65
C LEU A 237 -14.67 -4.13 1.90
N ALA A 238 -13.55 -4.77 1.57
CA ALA A 238 -13.52 -6.06 0.91
C ALA A 238 -14.19 -7.14 1.78
N LEU A 239 -13.87 -7.17 3.08
CA LEU A 239 -14.51 -8.07 4.04
C LEU A 239 -16.02 -7.85 4.09
N ALA A 240 -16.48 -6.61 4.19
CA ALA A 240 -17.91 -6.28 4.21
C ALA A 240 -18.64 -6.73 2.93
N ARG A 241 -17.99 -6.64 1.77
CA ARG A 241 -18.57 -7.02 0.47
C ARG A 241 -18.53 -8.51 0.20
N TRP A 242 -17.54 -9.22 0.74
CA TRP A 242 -17.32 -10.65 0.49
C TRP A 242 -17.91 -11.55 1.59
N GLN A 243 -18.40 -10.96 2.68
CA GLN A 243 -19.20 -11.67 3.67
C GLN A 243 -20.53 -12.15 3.06
N GLN A 244 -20.78 -13.45 3.16
CA GLN A 244 -22.04 -14.06 2.73
C GLN A 244 -23.17 -13.66 3.71
N PRO A 245 -24.31 -13.13 3.24
CA PRO A 245 -25.42 -12.67 4.09
C PRO A 245 -25.99 -13.71 5.06
N GLY A 246 -25.72 -15.02 4.85
CA GLY A 246 -26.29 -16.10 5.66
C GLY A 246 -25.41 -16.64 6.80
N HIS A 247 -24.12 -16.29 6.88
CA HIS A 247 -23.20 -16.92 7.86
C HIS A 247 -22.97 -16.09 9.14
N ALA A 248 -23.19 -14.77 9.09
CA ALA A 248 -22.90 -13.88 10.22
C ALA A 248 -24.09 -13.66 11.18
N ALA A 249 -25.32 -13.92 10.73
CA ALA A 249 -26.51 -13.60 11.52
C ALA A 249 -26.74 -14.53 12.74
N ASN A 250 -26.12 -15.71 12.79
CA ASN A 250 -26.42 -16.72 13.81
C ASN A 250 -25.30 -16.99 14.84
N THR A 251 -24.17 -16.27 14.83
CA THR A 251 -23.03 -16.60 15.73
C THR A 251 -22.37 -15.42 16.45
N LEU A 252 -22.73 -14.17 16.17
CA LEU A 252 -22.26 -13.05 16.99
C LEU A 252 -23.06 -12.98 18.29
N SER A 253 -22.53 -13.64 19.33
CA SER A 253 -23.00 -13.47 20.72
C SER A 253 -23.17 -11.97 21.03
N LEU A 254 -24.22 -11.59 21.75
CA LEU A 254 -24.43 -10.21 22.23
C LEU A 254 -23.15 -9.64 22.88
N TRP A 255 -22.36 -10.49 23.55
CA TRP A 255 -21.06 -10.15 24.13
C TRP A 255 -20.03 -9.68 23.11
N SER A 256 -19.98 -10.28 21.92
CA SER A 256 -19.10 -9.83 20.83
C SER A 256 -19.50 -8.45 20.31
N GLY A 257 -20.80 -8.13 20.30
CA GLY A 257 -21.31 -6.82 19.94
C GLY A 257 -20.95 -5.73 20.96
N TYR A 258 -21.12 -6.00 22.26
CA TYR A 258 -20.71 -5.08 23.33
C TYR A 258 -19.20 -4.89 23.39
N MET A 259 -18.42 -5.98 23.22
CA MET A 259 -16.97 -5.92 23.20
C MET A 259 -16.46 -5.11 22.01
N MET A 260 -17.03 -5.29 20.82
CA MET A 260 -16.70 -4.48 19.64
C MET A 260 -17.02 -2.99 19.86
N LYS A 261 -18.18 -2.68 20.45
CA LYS A 261 -18.55 -1.29 20.80
C LYS A 261 -17.59 -0.70 21.83
N ALA A 262 -17.17 -1.47 22.82
CA ALA A 262 -16.21 -1.04 23.84
C ALA A 262 -14.83 -0.76 23.22
N VAL A 263 -14.35 -1.64 22.33
CA VAL A 263 -13.09 -1.45 21.59
C VAL A 263 -13.18 -0.23 20.67
N LEU A 264 -14.28 -0.04 19.96
CA LEU A 264 -14.50 1.15 19.12
C LEU A 264 -14.55 2.43 19.95
N LEU A 265 -15.25 2.41 21.09
CA LEU A 265 -15.30 3.55 22.00
C LEU A 265 -13.90 3.86 22.54
N LEU A 266 -13.15 2.86 22.97
CA LEU A 266 -11.77 3.02 23.42
C LEU A 266 -10.88 3.61 22.33
N ALA A 267 -10.99 3.11 21.09
CA ALA A 267 -10.25 3.65 19.95
C ALA A 267 -10.61 5.12 19.69
N VAL A 268 -11.90 5.48 19.73
CA VAL A 268 -12.37 6.87 19.59
C VAL A 268 -11.82 7.74 20.71
N LEU A 269 -11.84 7.27 21.97
CA LEU A 269 -11.31 8.01 23.11
C LEU A 269 -9.79 8.22 23.01
N VAL A 270 -9.05 7.21 22.57
CA VAL A 270 -7.60 7.31 22.34
C VAL A 270 -7.31 8.30 21.21
N ILE A 271 -8.02 8.22 20.08
CA ILE A 271 -7.86 9.16 18.97
C ILE A 271 -8.22 10.59 19.42
N ALA A 272 -9.32 10.76 20.14
CA ALA A 272 -9.72 12.06 20.67
C ALA A 272 -8.67 12.62 21.63
N LYS A 273 -8.12 11.79 22.52
CA LYS A 273 -7.03 12.18 23.43
C LYS A 273 -5.80 12.61 22.63
N ILE A 274 -5.40 11.87 21.61
CA ILE A 274 -4.27 12.24 20.75
C ILE A 274 -4.54 13.58 20.07
N LEU A 275 -5.70 13.76 19.46
CA LEU A 275 -6.04 14.98 18.71
C LEU A 275 -6.21 16.23 19.60
N ILE A 276 -6.77 16.07 20.80
CA ILE A 276 -7.09 17.19 21.70
C ILE A 276 -5.91 17.52 22.62
N VAL A 277 -5.19 16.51 23.10
CA VAL A 277 -4.14 16.69 24.11
C VAL A 277 -2.76 16.68 23.46
N ASP A 278 -2.46 15.65 22.67
CA ASP A 278 -1.08 15.42 22.21
C ASP A 278 -0.72 16.29 20.99
N VAL A 279 -1.62 16.42 20.01
CA VAL A 279 -1.37 17.15 18.75
C VAL A 279 -1.08 18.65 18.97
N PRO A 280 -1.81 19.41 19.82
CA PRO A 280 -1.56 20.84 19.98
C PRO A 280 -0.19 21.17 20.55
N VAL A 281 0.31 20.36 21.48
CA VAL A 281 1.63 20.54 22.12
C VAL A 281 2.75 19.83 21.38
N LEU A 282 2.42 18.95 20.44
CA LEU A 282 3.36 18.06 19.76
C LEU A 282 4.58 18.81 19.22
N HIS A 283 4.37 19.97 18.61
CA HIS A 283 5.44 20.76 18.02
C HIS A 283 6.43 21.29 19.07
N GLU A 284 5.92 21.79 20.20
CA GLU A 284 6.73 22.33 21.29
C GLU A 284 7.46 21.21 22.03
N THR A 285 6.75 20.12 22.35
CA THR A 285 7.33 18.92 22.98
C THR A 285 8.47 18.33 22.15
N TYR A 286 8.33 18.27 20.83
CA TYR A 286 9.41 17.84 19.94
C TYR A 286 10.61 18.80 20.01
N ARG A 287 10.37 20.12 19.96
CA ARG A 287 11.45 21.11 19.97
C ARG A 287 12.26 21.07 21.27
N GLU A 288 11.57 21.02 22.41
CA GLU A 288 12.21 20.93 23.73
C GLU A 288 13.03 19.64 23.88
N PHE A 289 12.49 18.50 23.44
CA PHE A 289 13.20 17.23 23.46
C PHE A 289 14.48 17.27 22.61
N TYR A 290 14.43 17.90 21.43
CA TYR A 290 15.59 18.06 20.54
C TYR A 290 16.67 18.94 21.16
N GLU A 291 16.27 20.07 21.72
CA GLU A 291 17.18 21.01 22.38
C GLU A 291 17.87 20.35 23.59
N GLN A 292 17.12 19.57 24.38
CA GLN A 292 17.63 18.90 25.57
C GLN A 292 18.64 17.79 25.26
N HIS A 293 18.40 17.00 24.21
CA HIS A 293 19.20 15.81 23.91
C HIS A 293 20.23 16.03 22.79
N ARG A 294 20.30 17.25 22.22
CA ARG A 294 21.23 17.63 21.13
C ARG A 294 21.22 16.67 19.94
N ILE A 295 20.08 16.04 19.74
CA ILE A 295 19.86 15.10 18.66
C ILE A 295 19.37 15.94 17.47
N GLY A 296 20.13 15.97 16.38
CA GLY A 296 19.70 16.65 15.15
C GLY A 296 18.50 15.93 14.53
N SER A 297 17.35 16.60 14.44
CA SER A 297 16.09 16.06 13.90
C SER A 297 15.68 14.59 14.26
N PRO A 298 15.51 14.21 15.55
CA PRO A 298 14.77 12.98 15.87
C PRO A 298 13.98 12.92 17.22
N PRO A 299 12.89 12.15 17.29
CA PRO A 299 12.42 11.20 16.30
C PRO A 299 11.13 11.70 15.64
N ARG A 300 11.20 12.00 14.35
CA ARG A 300 10.09 11.62 13.48
C ARG A 300 10.37 10.20 13.03
N PHE A 301 9.73 9.25 13.70
CA PHE A 301 9.82 7.82 13.37
C PHE A 301 9.65 7.57 11.85
N TRP A 302 8.83 8.37 11.18
CA TRP A 302 8.53 8.28 9.74
C TRP A 302 9.44 9.12 8.82
N ASP A 303 10.29 9.98 9.38
CA ASP A 303 11.18 10.88 8.60
C ASP A 303 12.60 10.27 8.55
N GLN A 304 13.15 9.86 9.69
CA GLN A 304 14.49 9.23 9.75
C GLN A 304 14.47 7.70 9.84
N GLY A 305 13.35 7.09 10.23
CA GLY A 305 13.20 5.63 10.33
C GLY A 305 13.89 4.94 11.51
N TRP A 306 14.94 5.53 12.08
CA TRP A 306 15.76 4.92 13.13
C TRP A 306 15.24 5.18 14.54
N ILE A 307 15.27 4.14 15.39
CA ILE A 307 15.04 4.26 16.84
C ILE A 307 16.40 4.53 17.50
N PRO A 308 16.61 5.70 18.12
CA PRO A 308 17.82 5.94 18.90
C PRO A 308 17.85 4.98 20.10
N MET A 309 18.94 4.21 20.20
CA MET A 309 19.26 3.35 21.34
C MET A 309 20.16 4.09 22.33
#